data_AF-F2PTJ8-F1
#
_entry.id   AF-F2PTJ8-F1
#
_cell.length_a   1.000
_cell.length_b   1.000
_cell.length_c   1.000
_cell.angle_alpha   90.00
_cell.angle_beta   90.00
_cell.angle_gamma   90.00
#
_symmetry.space_group_name_H-M   'P 1'
#
loop_
_entity.id
_entity.type
_entity.pdbx_description
1 polymer ?
#
loop_
_entity_poly.entity_id
_entity_poly.type
_entity_poly.pdbx_seq_one_letter_code
_entity_poly.pdbx_strand_id
1 'polypeptide(L)'
;MQRPHSSSIAVSGMFKCNYPGCGRPPFQTQYLLNSHANVHSQFRPYYCPVQGCPRSEGGKGFKRKNEMIRHGLVHDSPGYVCPFCPDQRHRYPRPDNLQRHVRVHHIDKDREDPLLREVLAQRPEGAHRGRRRRA
;
A
#
# COMPACT_ATOMS: atom_id res chain seq x y z
N MET A 1 -13.61 21.53 -43.95
CA MET A 1 -13.42 22.87 -43.34
C MET A 1 -13.32 22.70 -41.84
N GLN A 2 -12.17 23.04 -41.28
CA GLN A 2 -11.81 22.87 -39.87
C GLN A 2 -12.60 23.85 -39.00
N ARG A 3 -13.05 23.41 -37.82
CA ARG A 3 -13.32 24.33 -36.69
C ARG A 3 -12.56 23.81 -35.47
N PRO A 4 -11.68 24.63 -34.87
CA PRO A 4 -10.83 24.21 -33.77
C PRO A 4 -11.62 24.27 -32.45
N HIS A 5 -11.46 23.25 -31.61
CA HIS A 5 -11.74 23.40 -30.19
C HIS A 5 -10.47 23.89 -29.50
N SER A 6 -10.41 25.20 -29.38
CA SER A 6 -9.57 25.90 -28.41
C SER A 6 -9.84 25.38 -27.00
N SER A 7 -8.77 25.06 -26.29
CA SER A 7 -8.34 25.83 -25.12
C SER A 7 -7.45 24.96 -24.25
N SER A 8 -6.16 25.04 -24.55
CA SER A 8 -5.09 24.68 -23.63
C SER A 8 -5.21 25.55 -22.39
N ILE A 9 -5.89 25.04 -21.35
CA ILE A 9 -5.71 25.58 -20.01
C ILE A 9 -4.31 25.12 -19.58
N ALA A 10 -3.32 25.97 -19.83
CA ALA A 10 -2.03 25.87 -19.19
C ALA A 10 -2.26 26.05 -17.69
N VAL A 11 -2.41 24.94 -16.96
CA VAL A 11 -2.36 24.95 -15.50
C VAL A 11 -0.90 25.17 -15.12
N SER A 12 -0.54 26.43 -14.95
CA SER A 12 0.68 26.85 -14.29
C SER A 12 0.77 26.15 -12.93
N GLY A 13 1.78 25.27 -12.78
CA GLY A 13 2.11 24.65 -11.48
C GLY A 13 2.16 23.12 -11.45
N MET A 14 2.62 22.44 -12.50
CA MET A 14 2.97 21.02 -12.37
C MET A 14 4.36 20.85 -11.73
N PHE A 15 4.46 19.98 -10.73
CA PHE A 15 5.66 19.76 -9.93
C PHE A 15 6.51 18.64 -10.53
N LYS A 16 7.74 18.94 -10.94
CA LYS A 16 8.64 17.96 -11.60
C LYS A 16 9.66 17.40 -10.61
N CYS A 17 10.03 16.13 -10.80
CA CYS A 17 11.16 15.55 -10.08
C CYS A 17 12.47 15.96 -10.78
N ASN A 18 13.40 16.55 -10.04
CA ASN A 18 14.70 16.97 -10.56
C ASN A 18 15.81 15.94 -10.27
N TYR A 19 15.47 14.74 -9.81
CA TYR A 19 16.46 13.71 -9.52
C TYR A 19 17.09 13.19 -10.83
N PRO A 20 18.43 13.10 -10.93
CA PRO A 20 19.10 12.66 -12.15
C PRO A 20 18.57 11.30 -12.64
N GLY A 21 18.16 11.24 -13.91
CA GLY A 21 17.61 10.02 -14.52
C GLY A 21 16.17 9.67 -14.11
N CYS A 22 15.47 10.53 -13.36
CA CYS A 22 14.07 10.31 -13.01
C CYS A 22 13.13 10.75 -14.13
N GLY A 23 12.57 9.78 -14.86
CA GLY A 23 11.59 10.01 -15.95
C GLY A 23 10.13 10.07 -15.50
N ARG A 24 9.84 10.34 -14.22
CA ARG A 24 8.44 10.41 -13.75
C ARG A 24 7.72 11.62 -14.35
N PRO A 25 6.46 11.48 -14.82
CA PRO A 25 5.69 12.61 -15.31
C PRO A 25 5.46 13.65 -14.19
N PRO A 26 5.19 14.91 -14.55
CA PRO A 26 4.95 15.98 -13.58
C PRO A 26 3.75 15.66 -12.68
N PHE A 27 3.89 15.96 -11.39
CA PHE A 27 2.86 15.75 -10.38
C PHE A 27 1.91 16.95 -10.31
N GLN A 28 0.64 16.67 -10.04
CA GLN A 28 -0.39 17.71 -9.91
C GLN A 28 -0.25 18.54 -8.62
N THR A 29 0.41 18.00 -7.59
CA THR A 29 0.57 18.68 -6.30
C THR A 29 1.98 18.49 -5.72
N GLN A 30 2.44 19.48 -4.95
CA GLN A 30 3.73 19.42 -4.23
C GLN A 30 3.79 18.24 -3.26
N TYR A 31 2.65 17.88 -2.64
CA TYR A 31 2.56 16.72 -1.75
C TYR A 31 2.94 15.42 -2.47
N LEU A 32 2.44 15.22 -3.70
CA LEU A 32 2.76 14.03 -4.50
C LEU A 32 4.24 14.00 -4.90
N LEU A 33 4.83 15.15 -5.27
CA LEU A 33 6.26 15.26 -5.55
C LEU A 33 7.10 14.93 -4.31
N ASN A 34 6.78 15.51 -3.14
CA ASN A 34 7.50 15.24 -1.90
C ASN A 34 7.38 13.77 -1.47
N SER A 35 6.19 13.18 -1.61
CA SER A 35 5.97 11.76 -1.38
C SER A 35 6.80 10.90 -2.32
N HIS A 36 6.91 11.29 -3.60
CA HIS A 36 7.74 10.63 -4.60
C HIS A 36 9.23 10.76 -4.29
N ALA A 37 9.73 11.88 -3.80
CA ALA A 37 11.16 12.08 -3.49
C ALA A 37 11.74 10.99 -2.56
N ASN A 38 10.92 10.38 -1.71
CA ASN A 38 11.31 9.22 -0.90
C ASN A 38 11.82 8.02 -1.72
N VAL A 39 11.44 7.88 -3.00
CA VAL A 39 11.96 6.78 -3.83
C VAL A 39 13.47 6.89 -4.04
N HIS A 40 13.97 8.12 -4.14
CA HIS A 40 15.38 8.44 -4.32
C HIS A 40 16.18 8.39 -3.02
N SER A 41 15.50 8.61 -1.89
CA SER A 41 16.14 8.50 -0.59
C SER A 41 16.27 7.04 -0.14
N GLN A 42 17.42 6.69 0.43
CA GLN A 42 17.59 5.43 1.16
C GLN A 42 17.25 5.56 2.65
N PHE A 43 16.91 6.77 3.12
CA PHE A 43 16.59 7.04 4.51
C PHE A 43 15.27 6.37 4.93
N ARG A 44 15.28 5.71 6.09
CA ARG A 44 14.18 4.88 6.59
C ARG A 44 13.95 5.12 8.08
N PRO A 45 13.37 6.26 8.47
CA PRO A 45 13.31 6.68 9.87
C PRO A 45 12.27 5.91 10.71
N TYR A 46 11.48 5.04 10.09
CA TYR A 46 10.41 4.32 10.77
C TYR A 46 10.79 2.85 10.92
N TYR A 47 10.69 2.32 12.12
CA TYR A 47 11.07 0.94 12.46
C TYR A 47 9.92 0.21 13.13
N CYS A 48 9.87 -1.12 12.93
CA CYS A 48 8.91 -1.98 13.62
C CYS A 48 9.24 -2.06 15.12
N PRO A 49 8.28 -1.89 16.03
CA PRO A 49 8.53 -1.96 17.47
C PRO A 49 8.68 -3.41 18.00
N VAL A 50 8.45 -4.43 17.17
CA VAL A 50 8.55 -5.84 17.56
C VAL A 50 10.02 -6.26 17.58
N GLN A 51 10.51 -6.68 18.75
CA GLN A 51 11.88 -7.14 18.93
C GLN A 51 12.17 -8.38 18.07
N GLY A 52 13.35 -8.44 17.46
CA GLY A 52 13.74 -9.53 16.56
C GLY A 52 13.10 -9.48 15.18
N CYS A 53 12.20 -8.52 14.90
CA CYS A 53 11.71 -8.30 13.55
C CYS A 53 12.86 -7.80 12.65
N PRO A 54 13.07 -8.35 11.43
CA PRO A 54 14.09 -7.84 10.49
C PRO A 54 13.91 -6.38 10.06
N ARG A 55 12.81 -5.75 10.47
CA ARG A 55 12.46 -4.35 10.19
C ARG A 55 12.40 -3.49 11.46
N SER A 56 12.81 -4.03 12.61
CA SER A 56 13.02 -3.25 13.83
C SER A 56 14.25 -2.35 13.71
N GLU A 57 14.55 -1.60 14.77
CA GLU A 57 15.77 -0.81 14.86
C GLU A 57 17.00 -1.70 14.60
N GLY A 58 17.99 -1.17 13.86
CA GLY A 58 19.12 -1.95 13.33
C GLY A 58 18.81 -2.79 12.08
N GLY A 59 17.53 -2.91 11.70
CA GLY A 59 17.08 -3.64 10.52
C GLY A 59 16.77 -2.76 9.31
N LYS A 60 15.96 -3.30 8.38
CA LYS A 60 15.65 -2.65 7.10
C LYS A 60 14.77 -1.41 7.21
N GLY A 61 14.01 -1.21 8.28
CA GLY A 61 13.08 -0.08 8.46
C GLY A 61 12.07 0.15 7.32
N PHE A 62 11.46 1.34 7.32
CA PHE A 62 10.47 1.82 6.36
C PHE A 62 10.71 3.28 5.99
N LYS A 63 10.36 3.63 4.76
CA LYS A 63 10.47 5.01 4.26
C LYS A 63 9.32 5.88 4.77
N ARG A 64 8.14 5.29 5.04
CA ARG A 64 6.95 6.02 5.49
C ARG A 64 6.33 5.39 6.75
N LYS A 65 5.79 6.25 7.64
CA LYS A 65 5.11 5.82 8.87
C LYS A 65 3.96 4.85 8.61
N ASN A 66 3.14 5.12 7.60
CA ASN A 66 1.99 4.29 7.26
C ASN A 66 2.39 2.88 6.76
N GLU A 67 3.59 2.73 6.19
CA GLU A 67 4.12 1.42 5.79
C GLU A 67 4.49 0.59 7.01
N MET A 68 5.13 1.21 8.01
CA MET A 68 5.45 0.58 9.29
C MET A 68 4.19 0.15 10.04
N ILE A 69 3.20 1.04 10.18
CA ILE A 69 1.94 0.72 10.87
C ILE A 69 1.24 -0.46 10.20
N ARG A 70 1.15 -0.45 8.87
CA ARG A 70 0.56 -1.54 8.09
C ARG A 70 1.34 -2.85 8.24
N HIS A 71 2.68 -2.78 8.31
CA HIS A 71 3.50 -3.96 8.55
C HIS A 71 3.23 -4.60 9.91
N GLY A 72 2.82 -3.84 10.92
CA GLY A 72 2.40 -4.39 12.22
C GLY A 72 1.37 -5.52 12.11
N LEU A 73 0.51 -5.49 11.08
CA LEU A 73 -0.45 -6.55 10.79
C LEU A 73 0.21 -7.92 10.52
N VAL A 74 1.48 -7.98 10.14
CA VAL A 74 2.20 -9.25 9.98
C VAL A 74 2.38 -9.97 11.32
N HIS A 75 2.42 -9.22 12.42
CA HIS A 75 2.58 -9.76 13.78
C HIS A 75 1.24 -10.01 14.46
N ASP A 76 0.28 -9.09 14.28
CA ASP A 76 -0.95 -9.08 15.07
C ASP A 76 -2.19 -9.59 14.31
N SER A 77 -2.17 -9.65 12.98
CA SER A 77 -3.37 -9.98 12.20
C SER A 77 -3.57 -11.49 12.13
N PRO A 78 -4.77 -12.01 12.46
CA PRO A 78 -5.13 -13.38 12.08
C PRO A 78 -5.16 -13.55 10.55
N GLY A 79 -5.21 -12.47 9.78
CA GLY A 79 -5.13 -12.49 8.32
C GLY A 79 -6.40 -13.01 7.64
N TYR A 80 -6.36 -13.02 6.32
CA TYR A 80 -7.42 -13.44 5.42
C TYR A 80 -6.98 -14.71 4.69
N VAL A 81 -7.78 -15.76 4.77
CA VAL A 81 -7.48 -17.06 4.15
C VAL A 81 -8.17 -17.14 2.80
N CYS A 82 -7.46 -17.57 1.76
CA CYS A 82 -8.06 -17.78 0.45
C CYS A 82 -9.08 -18.93 0.49
N PRO A 83 -10.36 -18.70 0.13
CA PRO A 83 -11.40 -19.74 0.19
C PRO A 83 -11.33 -20.74 -0.97
N PHE A 84 -10.56 -20.44 -2.01
CA PHE A 84 -10.46 -21.27 -3.23
C PHE A 84 -9.21 -22.17 -3.24
N CYS A 85 -8.29 -21.96 -2.30
CA CYS A 85 -7.11 -22.79 -2.16
C CYS A 85 -7.47 -24.08 -1.39
N PRO A 86 -7.18 -25.28 -1.93
CA PRO A 86 -7.56 -26.54 -1.30
C PRO A 86 -6.85 -26.78 0.03
N ASP A 87 -5.68 -26.18 0.23
CA ASP A 87 -4.85 -26.36 1.41
C ASP A 87 -5.13 -25.33 2.53
N GLN A 88 -5.90 -24.27 2.23
CA GLN A 88 -6.16 -23.13 3.14
C GLN A 88 -4.90 -22.50 3.76
N ARG A 89 -3.70 -22.76 3.22
CA ARG A 89 -2.43 -22.21 3.73
C ARG A 89 -2.16 -20.79 3.23
N HIS A 90 -2.89 -20.37 2.21
CA HIS A 90 -2.78 -19.05 1.60
C HIS A 90 -3.45 -17.98 2.46
N ARG A 91 -2.73 -17.59 3.53
CA ARG A 91 -3.14 -16.56 4.50
C ARG A 91 -2.39 -15.26 4.25
N TYR A 92 -3.14 -14.16 4.24
CA TYR A 92 -2.62 -12.83 3.96
C TYR A 92 -2.97 -11.85 5.07
N PRO A 93 -2.02 -11.08 5.63
CA PRO A 93 -2.33 -10.10 6.67
C PRO A 93 -3.28 -8.97 6.25
N ARG A 94 -3.55 -8.83 4.95
CA ARG A 94 -4.30 -7.72 4.35
C ARG A 94 -5.22 -8.16 3.22
N PRO A 95 -6.35 -7.48 3.01
CA PRO A 95 -7.36 -7.85 2.03
C PRO A 95 -6.88 -7.68 0.58
N ASP A 96 -6.14 -6.61 0.27
CA ASP A 96 -5.61 -6.36 -1.08
C ASP A 96 -4.55 -7.40 -1.50
N ASN A 97 -3.83 -7.97 -0.53
CA ASN A 97 -2.90 -9.07 -0.81
C ASN A 97 -3.66 -10.34 -1.21
N LEU A 98 -4.73 -10.68 -0.48
CA LEU A 98 -5.60 -11.81 -0.83
C LEU A 98 -6.25 -11.59 -2.20
N GLN A 99 -6.86 -10.43 -2.44
CA GLN A 99 -7.49 -10.11 -3.72
C GLN A 99 -6.52 -10.23 -4.90
N ARG A 100 -5.27 -9.79 -4.72
CA ARG A 100 -4.22 -9.97 -5.72
C ARG A 100 -3.90 -11.45 -5.96
N HIS A 101 -3.77 -12.25 -4.89
CA HIS A 101 -3.56 -13.68 -5.02
C HIS A 101 -4.69 -14.35 -5.80
N VAL A 102 -5.95 -14.09 -5.45
CA VAL A 102 -7.12 -14.62 -6.16
C VAL A 102 -7.08 -14.25 -7.64
N ARG A 103 -6.84 -12.98 -7.97
CA ARG A 103 -6.74 -12.53 -9.36
C ARG A 103 -5.69 -13.29 -10.18
N VAL A 104 -4.58 -13.68 -9.57
CA VAL A 104 -3.45 -14.32 -10.26
C VAL A 104 -3.59 -15.84 -10.31
N HIS A 105 -4.13 -16.47 -9.26
CA HIS A 105 -4.16 -17.93 -9.10
C HIS A 105 -5.55 -18.55 -9.30
N HIS A 106 -6.60 -17.76 -9.23
CA HIS A 106 -8.00 -18.17 -9.40
C HIS A 106 -8.64 -17.25 -10.47
N ILE A 107 -8.17 -17.39 -11.71
CA ILE A 107 -8.55 -16.51 -12.84
C ILE A 107 -10.05 -16.56 -13.18
N ASP A 108 -10.74 -17.62 -12.76
CA ASP A 108 -12.19 -17.81 -12.87
C ASP A 108 -12.98 -17.08 -11.78
N LYS A 109 -12.29 -16.52 -10.77
CA LYS A 109 -12.87 -15.80 -9.63
C LYS A 109 -12.57 -14.32 -9.71
N ASP A 110 -13.59 -13.51 -9.49
CA ASP A 110 -13.45 -12.06 -9.48
C ASP A 110 -13.74 -11.45 -8.08
N ARG A 111 -13.73 -10.12 -7.98
CA ARG A 111 -13.93 -9.39 -6.71
C ARG A 111 -15.35 -9.52 -6.15
N GLU A 112 -16.30 -9.91 -6.96
CA GLU A 112 -17.72 -10.02 -6.66
C GLU A 112 -18.11 -11.43 -6.23
N ASP A 113 -17.20 -12.41 -6.34
CA ASP A 113 -17.43 -13.78 -5.90
C ASP A 113 -17.91 -13.80 -4.42
N PRO A 114 -19.04 -14.45 -4.12
CA PRO A 114 -19.63 -14.44 -2.78
C PRO A 114 -18.69 -14.90 -1.68
N LEU A 115 -17.90 -15.96 -1.93
CA LEU A 115 -16.96 -16.52 -0.95
C LEU A 115 -15.81 -15.54 -0.67
N LEU A 116 -15.30 -14.89 -1.72
CA LEU A 116 -14.28 -13.86 -1.54
C LEU A 116 -14.83 -12.65 -0.77
N ARG A 117 -16.05 -12.20 -1.07
CA ARG A 117 -16.69 -11.09 -0.36
C ARG A 117 -16.91 -11.41 1.11
N GLU A 118 -17.33 -12.63 1.42
CA GLU A 118 -17.51 -13.11 2.80
C GLU A 118 -16.19 -13.07 3.57
N VAL A 119 -15.12 -13.67 3.03
CA VAL A 119 -13.79 -13.65 3.65
C VAL A 119 -13.29 -12.21 3.87
N LEU A 120 -13.50 -11.33 2.89
CA LEU A 120 -13.04 -9.93 2.99
C LEU A 120 -13.89 -9.11 3.97
N ALA A 121 -15.15 -9.47 4.19
CA ALA A 121 -16.04 -8.86 5.16
C ALA A 121 -15.70 -9.27 6.60
N GLN A 122 -15.06 -10.43 6.79
CA GLN A 122 -14.54 -10.82 8.10
C GLN A 122 -13.52 -9.78 8.56
N ARG A 123 -13.83 -9.09 9.65
CA ARG A 123 -12.91 -8.16 10.27
C ARG A 123 -11.93 -8.99 11.12
N PRO A 124 -10.63 -9.01 10.80
CA PRO A 124 -9.67 -9.71 11.63
C PRO A 124 -9.67 -9.09 13.04
N GLU A 125 -10.14 -9.86 14.01
CA GLU A 125 -10.07 -9.57 15.44
C GLU A 125 -8.60 -9.32 15.81
N GLY A 126 -8.30 -8.22 16.50
CA GLY A 126 -6.91 -7.93 16.95
C GLY A 126 -6.23 -6.72 16.32
N ALA A 127 -6.88 -5.96 15.43
CA ALA A 127 -6.38 -4.64 15.06
C ALA A 127 -6.57 -3.64 16.22
N HIS A 128 -5.77 -3.78 17.29
CA HIS A 128 -5.58 -2.75 18.30
C HIS A 128 -5.08 -1.51 17.56
N ARG A 129 -6.01 -0.60 17.25
CA ARG A 129 -5.69 0.80 17.03
C ARG A 129 -5.12 1.29 18.35
N GLY A 130 -3.82 1.12 18.54
CA GLY A 130 -3.03 1.86 19.51
C GLY A 130 -3.11 3.34 19.16
N ARG A 131 -4.28 3.94 19.44
CA ARG A 131 -4.46 5.38 19.54
C ARG A 131 -3.63 5.74 20.76
N ARG A 132 -2.33 6.00 20.55
CA ARG A 132 -1.48 6.65 21.56
C ARG A 132 -2.24 7.91 21.95
N ARG A 133 -2.86 7.87 23.13
CA ARG A 133 -3.41 9.06 23.78
C ARG A 133 -2.21 10.01 23.88
N ARG A 134 -2.32 11.19 23.27
CA ARG A 134 -1.40 12.27 23.61
C ARG A 134 -1.71 12.58 25.07
N ALA A 135 -0.73 12.30 25.95
CA ALA A 135 -0.65 12.95 27.23
C ALA A 135 -0.26 14.42 27.00
#